data_AF-A0A1E7KK68-F1
#
_entry.id   AF-A0A1E7KK68-F1
#
_cell.length_a   1.000
_cell.length_b   1.000
_cell.length_c   1.000
_cell.angle_alpha   90.00
_cell.angle_beta   90.00
_cell.angle_gamma   90.00
#
_symmetry.space_group_name_H-M   'P 1'
#
loop_
_entity.id
_entity.type
_entity.pdbx_description
1 polymer ?
#
loop_
_entity_poly.entity_id
_entity_poly.type
_entity_poly.pdbx_seq_one_letter_code
_entity_poly.pdbx_strand_id
1 'polypeptide(L)'
;MRSETVGRRTVADQGVDARIVALRRSVDRVRRELAEHPAQLPDRQAAEEELAELDAMARAGSVLEPARLRESLLLVAAAVGSVSALHSALAELRGAIEVFGAS
;
A
#
# COMPACT_ATOMS: atom_id res chain seq x y z
N MET A 1 1.99 -7.15 44.61
CA MET A 1 1.89 -5.93 43.79
C MET A 1 2.19 -6.36 42.37
N ARG A 2 1.25 -6.14 41.45
CA ARG A 2 1.11 -6.87 40.17
C ARG A 2 2.21 -6.48 39.17
N SER A 3 2.72 -7.50 38.48
CA SER A 3 3.57 -7.44 37.28
C SER A 3 2.85 -6.76 36.11
N GLU A 4 3.61 -6.53 35.02
CA GLU A 4 3.18 -6.18 33.65
C GLU A 4 2.99 -4.67 33.42
N THR A 5 3.73 -3.97 32.55
CA THR A 5 4.00 -4.31 31.13
C THR A 5 5.33 -3.68 30.67
N VAL A 6 6.36 -4.49 30.54
CA VAL A 6 7.48 -4.20 29.62
C VAL A 6 7.05 -4.78 28.28
N GLY A 7 6.61 -3.93 27.34
CA GLY A 7 6.01 -4.46 26.11
C GLY A 7 5.72 -3.46 25.02
N ARG A 8 6.60 -2.49 24.77
CA ARG A 8 6.67 -1.84 23.44
C ARG A 8 7.99 -1.12 23.21
N ARG A 9 9.10 -1.81 23.51
CA ARG A 9 10.42 -1.33 23.09
C ARG A 9 10.54 -1.59 21.59
N THR A 10 10.10 -0.60 20.80
CA THR A 10 10.71 -0.17 19.55
C THR A 10 11.62 -1.23 18.90
N VAL A 11 11.02 -2.17 18.17
CA VAL A 11 11.73 -2.97 17.16
C VAL A 11 11.92 -2.18 15.85
N ALA A 12 11.80 -0.84 15.93
CA ALA A 12 12.26 0.11 14.93
C ALA A 12 13.77 0.37 15.08
N ASP A 13 14.55 -0.67 15.37
CA ASP A 13 16.01 -0.58 15.43
C ASP A 13 16.60 -1.44 14.31
N GLN A 14 17.03 -0.74 13.25
CA GLN A 14 17.97 -1.18 12.20
C GLN A 14 17.47 -2.06 11.04
N GLY A 15 16.26 -1.81 10.57
CA GLY A 15 15.80 -2.25 9.25
C GLY A 15 14.69 -1.34 8.76
N VAL A 16 14.60 -1.11 7.45
CA VAL A 16 13.45 -0.43 6.83
C VAL A 16 12.16 -1.03 7.43
N ASP A 17 11.25 -0.19 7.94
CA ASP A 17 9.98 -0.64 8.55
C ASP A 17 9.35 -1.70 7.63
N ALA A 18 9.16 -2.91 8.15
CA ALA A 18 8.69 -4.05 7.36
C ALA A 18 7.33 -3.76 6.70
N ARG A 19 6.50 -2.91 7.32
CA ARG A 19 5.21 -2.45 6.77
C ARG A 19 5.42 -1.58 5.53
N ILE A 20 6.42 -0.69 5.56
CA ILE A 20 6.82 0.13 4.41
C ILE A 20 7.39 -0.73 3.28
N VAL A 21 8.21 -1.74 3.60
CA VAL A 21 8.72 -2.69 2.60
C VAL A 21 7.59 -3.47 1.94
N ALA A 22 6.63 -3.97 2.73
CA ALA A 22 5.48 -4.70 2.22
C ALA A 22 4.59 -3.81 1.32
N LEU A 23 4.29 -2.58 1.76
CA LEU A 23 3.52 -1.61 0.99
C LEU A 23 4.16 -1.36 -0.39
N ARG A 24 5.46 -1.05 -0.42
CA ARG A 24 6.18 -0.77 -1.66
C ARG A 24 6.21 -1.96 -2.62
N ARG A 25 6.42 -3.18 -2.10
CA ARG A 25 6.34 -4.40 -2.92
C ARG A 25 4.97 -4.60 -3.54
N SER A 26 3.90 -4.36 -2.78
CA SER A 26 2.53 -4.45 -3.31
C SER A 26 2.27 -3.38 -4.37
N VAL A 27 2.73 -2.14 -4.16
CA VAL A 27 2.62 -1.06 -5.16
C VAL A 27 3.36 -1.42 -6.46
N ASP A 28 4.61 -1.88 -6.37
CA ASP A 28 5.39 -2.29 -7.54
C ASP A 28 4.72 -3.45 -8.30
N ARG A 29 4.05 -4.36 -7.58
CA ARG A 29 3.25 -5.42 -8.19
C ARG A 29 2.06 -4.86 -8.95
N VAL A 30 1.25 -3.99 -8.35
CA VAL A 30 0.08 -3.40 -9.04
C VAL A 30 0.54 -2.64 -10.29
N ARG A 31 1.62 -1.86 -10.19
CA ARG A 31 2.18 -1.11 -11.34
C ARG A 31 2.60 -2.03 -12.49
N ARG A 32 3.22 -3.18 -12.18
CA ARG A 32 3.61 -4.16 -13.21
C ARG A 32 2.39 -4.80 -13.87
N GLU A 33 1.42 -5.28 -13.08
CA GLU A 33 0.21 -5.90 -13.64
C GLU A 33 -0.57 -4.89 -14.49
N LEU A 34 -0.61 -3.63 -14.08
CA LEU A 34 -1.20 -2.55 -14.87
C LEU A 34 -0.40 -2.29 -16.15
N ALA A 35 0.94 -2.27 -16.07
CA ALA A 35 1.85 -2.12 -17.21
C ALA A 35 1.62 -3.21 -18.27
N GLU A 36 1.50 -4.46 -17.82
CA GLU A 36 1.32 -5.65 -18.63
C GLU A 36 -0.14 -5.84 -19.11
N HIS A 37 -1.10 -5.09 -18.57
CA HIS A 37 -2.50 -5.21 -18.96
C HIS A 37 -2.71 -4.69 -20.40
N PRO A 38 -3.19 -5.54 -21.33
CA PRO A 38 -3.26 -5.20 -22.75
C PRO A 38 -4.40 -4.26 -23.12
N ALA A 39 -5.44 -4.17 -22.27
CA ALA A 39 -6.57 -3.29 -22.54
C ALA A 39 -6.21 -1.83 -22.22
N GLN A 40 -6.68 -0.91 -23.06
CA GLN A 40 -6.65 0.51 -22.73
C GLN A 40 -7.70 0.77 -21.66
N LEU A 41 -7.25 1.02 -20.43
CA LEU A 41 -8.11 1.45 -19.35
C LEU A 41 -8.23 2.99 -19.42
N PRO A 42 -9.45 3.55 -19.38
CA PRO A 42 -9.68 4.97 -19.59
C PRO A 42 -8.93 5.84 -18.58
N ASP A 43 -8.85 5.41 -17.31
CA ASP A 43 -8.19 6.15 -16.23
C ASP A 43 -6.86 5.49 -15.82
N ARG A 44 -6.19 4.77 -16.73
CA ARG A 44 -4.92 4.09 -16.45
C ARG A 44 -3.86 5.04 -15.90
N GLN A 45 -3.70 6.20 -16.54
CA GLN A 45 -2.67 7.17 -16.15
C GLN A 45 -2.92 7.68 -14.72
N ALA A 46 -4.17 8.00 -14.38
CA ALA A 46 -4.53 8.43 -13.03
C ALA A 46 -4.21 7.35 -11.99
N ALA A 47 -4.48 6.07 -12.30
CA ALA A 47 -4.11 4.97 -11.42
C ALA A 47 -2.58 4.84 -11.23
N GLU A 48 -1.80 5.00 -12.32
CA GLU A 48 -0.33 4.96 -12.27
C GLU A 48 0.27 6.12 -11.47
N GLU A 49 -0.31 7.33 -11.60
CA GLU A 49 0.08 8.53 -10.85
C GLU A 49 -0.19 8.36 -9.35
N GLU A 50 -1.37 7.90 -8.96
CA GLU A 50 -1.72 7.61 -7.56
C GLU A 50 -0.78 6.55 -6.94
N LEU A 51 -0.43 5.50 -7.71
CA LEU A 51 0.53 4.49 -7.26
C LEU A 51 1.96 5.06 -7.10
N ALA A 52 2.35 6.01 -7.95
CA ALA A 52 3.64 6.69 -7.84
C ALA A 52 3.69 7.61 -6.61
N GLU A 53 2.60 8.32 -6.32
CA GLU A 53 2.47 9.11 -5.08
C GLU A 53 2.54 8.22 -3.84
N LEU A 54 1.89 7.06 -3.87
CA LEU A 54 1.90 6.10 -2.76
C LEU A 54 3.32 5.55 -2.49
N ASP A 55 4.09 5.20 -3.53
CA ASP A 55 5.50 4.79 -3.39
C ASP A 55 6.38 5.95 -2.89
N ALA A 56 6.14 7.19 -3.36
CA ALA A 56 6.85 8.37 -2.89
C ALA A 56 6.60 8.65 -1.39
N MET A 57 5.34 8.58 -0.95
CA MET A 57 4.98 8.70 0.47
C MET A 57 5.67 7.62 1.31
N ALA A 58 5.69 6.37 0.83
CA ALA A 58 6.34 5.27 1.52
C ALA A 58 7.87 5.44 1.61
N ARG A 59 8.51 6.06 0.61
CA ARG A 59 9.96 6.35 0.61
C ARG A 59 10.34 7.55 1.47
N ALA A 60 9.45 8.53 1.60
CA ALA A 60 9.69 9.72 2.40
C ALA A 60 9.85 9.41 3.90
N GLY A 61 9.45 8.21 4.35
CA GLY A 61 9.58 7.78 5.75
C GLY A 61 8.63 8.51 6.71
N SER A 62 7.68 9.27 6.17
CA SER A 62 6.65 9.96 6.93
C SER A 62 5.71 8.97 7.60
N VAL A 63 5.10 9.39 8.71
CA VAL A 63 3.98 8.64 9.33
C VAL A 63 2.85 8.54 8.30
N LEU A 64 2.51 7.31 7.92
CA LEU A 64 1.42 7.05 6.97
C LEU A 64 0.11 6.83 7.73
N GLU A 65 -0.87 7.69 7.48
CA GLU A 65 -2.20 7.58 8.07
C GLU A 65 -3.01 6.48 7.37
N PRO A 66 -3.55 5.48 8.10
CA PRO A 66 -4.31 4.39 7.49
C PRO A 66 -5.53 4.85 6.69
N ALA A 67 -6.15 5.97 7.08
CA ALA A 67 -7.27 6.56 6.34
C ALA A 67 -6.82 7.06 4.95
N ARG A 68 -5.67 7.74 4.87
CA ARG A 68 -5.11 8.23 3.61
C ARG A 68 -4.71 7.08 2.68
N LEU A 69 -4.10 6.03 3.22
CA LEU A 69 -3.75 4.85 2.45
C LEU A 69 -4.97 4.16 1.83
N ARG A 70 -6.06 4.05 2.61
CA ARG A 70 -7.34 3.49 2.13
C ARG A 70 -7.98 4.38 1.07
N GLU A 71 -7.90 5.69 1.22
CA GLU A 71 -8.37 6.64 0.21
C GLU A 71 -7.63 6.46 -1.13
N SER A 72 -6.28 6.42 -1.12
CA SER A 72 -5.50 6.16 -2.34
C SER A 72 -5.85 4.80 -2.97
N LEU A 73 -6.08 3.76 -2.17
CA LEU A 73 -6.53 2.46 -2.70
C LEU A 73 -7.89 2.57 -3.41
N LEU A 74 -8.82 3.34 -2.86
CA LEU A 74 -10.13 3.56 -3.49
C LEU A 74 -10.02 4.35 -4.79
N LEU A 75 -9.13 5.35 -4.86
CA LEU A 75 -8.86 6.10 -6.09
C LEU A 75 -8.29 5.19 -7.18
N VAL A 76 -7.29 4.37 -6.83
CA VAL A 76 -6.73 3.36 -7.75
C VAL A 76 -7.81 2.38 -8.21
N ALA A 77 -8.62 1.84 -7.29
CA ALA A 77 -9.69 0.90 -7.62
C ALA A 77 -10.79 1.51 -8.51
N ALA A 78 -11.13 2.78 -8.28
CA ALA A 78 -12.09 3.51 -9.11
C ALA A 78 -11.56 3.74 -10.53
N ALA A 79 -10.28 4.08 -10.66
CA ALA A 79 -9.63 4.34 -11.95
C ALA A 79 -9.44 3.06 -12.79
N VAL A 80 -9.12 1.92 -12.16
CA VAL A 80 -8.96 0.65 -12.89
C VAL A 80 -10.26 -0.12 -13.09
N GLY A 81 -11.29 0.13 -12.27
CA GLY A 81 -12.57 -0.57 -12.32
C GLY A 81 -12.50 -2.05 -11.89
N SER A 82 -13.51 -2.84 -12.27
CA SER A 82 -13.64 -4.26 -11.91
C SER A 82 -12.79 -5.20 -12.81
N VAL A 83 -11.49 -4.95 -12.92
CA VAL A 83 -10.57 -5.80 -13.72
C VAL A 83 -10.09 -6.98 -12.88
N SER A 84 -10.57 -8.19 -13.20
CA SER A 84 -10.22 -9.40 -12.45
C SER A 84 -8.72 -9.71 -12.43
N ALA A 85 -7.99 -9.35 -13.49
CA ALA A 85 -6.54 -9.54 -13.56
C ALA A 85 -5.78 -8.74 -12.48
N LEU A 86 -6.31 -7.57 -12.07
CA LEU A 86 -5.71 -6.73 -11.03
C LEU A 86 -6.15 -7.12 -9.62
N HIS A 87 -7.17 -7.97 -9.49
CA HIS A 87 -7.79 -8.28 -8.20
C HIS A 87 -6.81 -8.82 -7.16
N SER A 88 -5.94 -9.76 -7.56
CA SER A 88 -4.94 -10.34 -6.64
C SER A 88 -3.93 -9.31 -6.16
N ALA A 89 -3.42 -8.45 -7.05
CA ALA A 89 -2.46 -7.43 -6.69
C ALA A 89 -3.07 -6.34 -5.80
N LEU A 90 -4.32 -5.93 -6.08
CA LEU A 90 -5.06 -4.99 -5.24
C LEU A 90 -5.42 -5.56 -3.87
N ALA A 91 -5.73 -6.86 -3.78
CA ALA A 91 -5.96 -7.53 -2.50
C ALA A 91 -4.71 -7.55 -1.62
N GLU A 92 -3.53 -7.77 -2.22
CA GLU A 92 -2.25 -7.69 -1.51
C GLU A 92 -1.90 -6.27 -1.07
N LEU A 93 -2.19 -5.27 -1.90
CA LEU A 93 -2.04 -3.86 -1.51
C LEU A 93 -2.96 -3.52 -0.33
N ARG A 94 -4.24 -3.95 -0.38
CA ARG A 94 -5.17 -3.79 0.74
C ARG A 94 -4.64 -4.45 2.00
N GLY A 95 -4.17 -5.70 1.90
CA GLY A 95 -3.58 -6.42 3.03
C GLY A 95 -2.40 -5.67 3.66
N ALA A 96 -1.51 -5.10 2.84
CA ALA A 96 -0.40 -4.28 3.32
C ALA A 96 -0.86 -3.00 4.03
N ILE A 97 -1.91 -2.35 3.54
CA ILE A 97 -2.49 -1.14 4.15
C ILE A 97 -3.15 -1.44 5.50
N GLU A 98 -3.87 -2.56 5.62
CA GLU A 98 -4.54 -2.92 6.88
C GLU A 98 -3.56 -3.11 8.05
N VAL A 99 -2.30 -3.47 7.79
CA VAL A 99 -1.25 -3.57 8.82
C VAL A 99 -0.96 -2.21 9.50
N PHE A 100 -1.22 -1.08 8.83
CA PHE A 100 -1.07 0.25 9.43
C PHE A 100 -2.24 0.60 10.37
N GLY A 101 -3.43 0.04 10.15
CA GLY A 101 -4.63 0.32 10.95
C GLY A 101 -4.89 -0.64 12.12
N ALA A 102 -4.15 -1.75 12.21
CA ALA A 102 -4.26 -2.75 13.28
C ALA A 102 -3.33 -2.47 14.49
N SER A 103 -2.71 -1.29 14.56
CA SER A 103 -1.76 -0.88 15.62
C SER A 103 -2.41 -0.01 16.69
#